data_AF-A0A519WF32-F1
#
_entry.id   AF-A0A519WF32-F1
#
_cell.length_a   1.000
_cell.length_b   1.000
_cell.length_c   1.000
_cell.angle_alpha   90.00
_cell.angle_beta   90.00
_cell.angle_gamma   90.00
#
_symmetry.space_group_name_H-M   'P 1'
#
loop_
_entity.id
_entity.type
_entity.pdbx_description
1 polymer ?
#
loop_
_entity_poly.entity_id
_entity_poly.type
_entity_poly.pdbx_seq_one_letter_code
_entity_poly.pdbx_strand_id
1 'polypeptide(L)'
;MILIGTTKLLAYIEKFPDTRIPLMVFLQEFNDRPNFVRKNHQIESDTSFYVDGLDCVITGKINYALQTAIISSLNTQQEIISLNTIQNEQSYGGVYNQQVTRTFSVAITAPQPFSEVQAPQTDETDSSNIYSVDNLIRENNRDPKLNFHSEEEYMLSLNKVNVLFEAKPQSPEFEELSMLIPRIIYYEERIAKPKLETFELVKHKMDLFSLTPGNFSHIVEEDKLNSFLEGKITIQQEELKPLFRMLAIKY
;
A
#
# COMPACT_ATOMS: atom_id res chain seq x y z
N MET A 1 -5.26 -7.20 5.43
CA MET A 1 -4.79 -6.93 4.06
C MET A 1 -3.35 -6.45 4.16
N ILE A 2 -2.46 -6.89 3.28
CA ILE A 2 -1.04 -6.50 3.29
C ILE A 2 -0.82 -5.36 2.30
N LEU A 3 -0.03 -4.36 2.67
CA LEU A 3 0.38 -3.26 1.78
C LEU A 3 1.74 -3.56 1.16
N ILE A 4 1.84 -3.43 -0.15
CA ILE A 4 3.10 -3.51 -0.91
C ILE A 4 3.31 -2.24 -1.74
N GLY A 5 4.54 -2.02 -2.19
CA GLY A 5 4.98 -0.78 -2.82
C GLY A 5 5.29 0.31 -1.80
N THR A 6 5.59 -0.05 -0.54
CA THR A 6 5.86 0.91 0.53
C THR A 6 7.13 1.74 0.28
N THR A 7 8.04 1.26 -0.56
CA THR A 7 9.23 1.99 -1.04
C THR A 7 8.89 3.30 -1.73
N LYS A 8 7.74 3.38 -2.43
CA LYS A 8 7.29 4.63 -3.05
C LYS A 8 7.03 5.71 -2.00
N LEU A 9 6.53 5.32 -0.82
CA LEU A 9 6.36 6.25 0.30
C LEU A 9 7.72 6.64 0.88
N LEU A 10 8.64 5.70 1.02
CA LEU A 10 10.00 5.99 1.53
C LEU A 10 10.75 6.96 0.62
N ALA A 11 10.74 6.73 -0.69
CA ALA A 11 11.32 7.63 -1.68
C ALA A 11 10.67 9.02 -1.64
N TYR A 12 9.36 9.09 -1.36
CA TYR A 12 8.68 10.37 -1.19
C TYR A 12 9.09 11.09 0.10
N ILE A 13 9.25 10.36 1.22
CA ILE A 13 9.76 10.91 2.48
C ILE A 13 11.17 11.48 2.29
N GLU A 14 12.03 10.80 1.54
CA GLU A 14 13.38 11.29 1.23
C GLU A 14 13.34 12.60 0.44
N LYS A 15 12.41 12.72 -0.51
CA LYS A 15 12.22 13.94 -1.31
C LYS A 15 11.53 15.07 -0.52
N PHE A 16 10.63 14.73 0.39
CA PHE A 16 9.81 15.67 1.17
C PHE A 16 9.80 15.28 2.65
N PRO A 17 10.87 15.61 3.41
CA PRO A 17 11.06 15.14 4.78
C PRO A 17 9.93 15.48 5.75
N ASP A 18 9.25 16.61 5.55
CA ASP A 18 8.13 17.05 6.39
C ASP A 18 6.93 16.08 6.36
N THR A 19 6.86 15.21 5.34
CA THR A 19 5.82 14.19 5.21
C THR A 19 6.12 12.90 5.95
N ARG A 20 7.31 12.78 6.57
CA ARG A 20 7.75 11.57 7.29
C ARG A 20 6.72 11.12 8.31
N ILE A 21 6.33 12.00 9.23
CA ILE A 21 5.44 11.62 10.34
C ILE A 21 4.09 11.12 9.82
N PRO A 22 3.30 11.89 9.03
CA PRO A 22 1.99 11.43 8.57
C PRO A 22 2.07 10.14 7.73
N LEU A 23 3.10 9.97 6.89
CA LEU A 23 3.27 8.75 6.09
C LEU A 23 3.69 7.53 6.93
N MET A 24 4.52 7.72 7.96
CA MET A 24 4.88 6.66 8.88
C MET A 24 3.71 6.24 9.76
N VAL A 25 2.89 7.20 10.21
CA VAL A 25 1.63 6.94 10.93
C VAL A 25 0.69 6.13 10.05
N PHE A 26 0.52 6.54 8.78
CA PHE A 26 -0.26 5.79 7.80
C PHE A 26 0.21 4.34 7.66
N LEU A 27 1.51 4.11 7.51
CA LEU A 27 2.09 2.77 7.40
C LEU A 27 1.84 1.91 8.66
N GLN A 28 1.97 2.50 9.84
CA GLN A 28 1.71 1.81 11.12
C GLN A 28 0.24 1.41 11.27
N GLU A 29 -0.68 2.29 10.87
CA GLU A 29 -2.12 2.09 11.04
C GLU A 29 -2.78 1.28 9.91
N PHE A 30 -2.09 1.09 8.78
CA PHE A 30 -2.68 0.45 7.60
C PHE A 30 -3.26 -0.94 7.90
N ASN A 31 -2.53 -1.76 8.65
CA ASN A 31 -2.95 -3.12 8.98
C ASN A 31 -4.19 -3.17 9.88
N ASP A 32 -4.48 -2.07 10.58
CA ASP A 32 -5.62 -1.94 11.50
C ASP A 32 -6.87 -1.35 10.83
N ARG A 33 -6.75 -0.86 9.59
CA ARG A 33 -7.91 -0.35 8.85
C ARG A 33 -8.90 -1.50 8.64
N PRO A 34 -10.20 -1.27 8.88
CA PRO A 34 -11.21 -2.30 8.65
C PRO A 34 -11.09 -2.75 7.20
N ASN A 35 -10.80 -4.04 6.99
CA ASN A 35 -10.78 -4.60 5.66
C ASN A 35 -12.19 -4.41 5.09
N PHE A 36 -12.36 -3.49 4.13
CA PHE A 36 -13.61 -3.33 3.40
C PHE A 36 -13.76 -4.52 2.44
N VAL A 37 -13.98 -5.71 2.98
CA VAL A 37 -14.41 -6.88 2.21
C VAL A 37 -15.89 -6.68 1.93
N ARG A 38 -16.21 -5.87 0.92
CA ARG A 38 -17.57 -5.82 0.40
C ARG A 38 -17.82 -7.14 -0.31
N LYS A 39 -18.68 -7.98 0.29
CA LYS A 39 -18.98 -9.37 -0.12
C LYS A 39 -19.34 -9.60 -1.59
N ASN A 40 -19.60 -8.55 -2.40
CA ASN A 40 -20.28 -8.74 -3.68
C ASN A 40 -19.57 -8.23 -4.94
N HIS A 41 -18.47 -7.48 -4.90
CA HIS A 41 -17.95 -6.93 -6.17
C HIS A 41 -16.42 -6.90 -6.24
N GLN A 42 -15.93 -7.65 -7.23
CA GLN A 42 -14.64 -7.54 -7.92
C GLN A 42 -13.42 -8.13 -7.19
N ILE A 43 -12.62 -8.88 -7.96
CA ILE A 43 -11.29 -9.39 -7.56
C ILE A 43 -10.37 -8.20 -7.23
N GLU A 44 -10.64 -7.07 -7.88
CA GLU A 44 -9.91 -5.82 -7.79
C GLU A 44 -10.82 -4.65 -7.39
N SER A 45 -10.26 -3.65 -6.71
CA SER A 45 -10.81 -2.29 -6.72
C SER A 45 -9.67 -1.29 -6.82
N ASP A 46 -9.80 -0.28 -7.70
CA ASP A 46 -9.06 0.96 -7.54
C ASP A 46 -9.40 1.55 -6.16
N THR A 47 -8.39 2.08 -5.48
CA THR A 47 -8.53 2.62 -4.14
C THR A 47 -7.74 3.91 -4.01
N SER A 48 -8.24 4.78 -3.14
CA SER A 48 -7.56 5.99 -2.71
C SER A 48 -7.51 6.00 -1.19
N PHE A 49 -6.33 6.16 -0.64
CA PHE A 49 -6.12 6.32 0.78
C PHE A 49 -5.75 7.78 1.07
N TYR A 50 -6.56 8.40 1.92
CA TYR A 50 -6.25 9.72 2.47
C TYR A 50 -5.35 9.54 3.69
N VAL A 51 -4.37 10.43 3.79
CA VAL A 51 -3.41 10.50 4.89
C VAL A 51 -3.76 11.69 5.77
N ASP A 52 -4.08 11.43 7.02
CA ASP A 52 -4.45 12.49 7.96
C ASP A 52 -3.28 13.45 8.17
N GLY A 53 -3.56 14.75 8.15
CA GLY A 53 -2.54 15.80 8.31
C GLY A 53 -1.61 15.97 7.11
N LEU A 54 -1.92 15.37 5.96
CA LEU A 54 -1.17 15.56 4.71
C LEU A 54 -2.12 15.78 3.53
N ASP A 55 -1.90 16.84 2.76
CA ASP A 55 -2.67 17.13 1.53
C ASP A 55 -2.20 16.25 0.36
N CYS A 56 -2.30 14.95 0.55
CA CYS A 56 -1.84 13.94 -0.39
C CYS A 56 -2.78 12.75 -0.38
N VAL A 57 -2.96 12.16 -1.56
CA VAL A 57 -3.75 10.95 -1.76
C VAL A 57 -2.82 9.87 -2.29
N ILE A 58 -2.83 8.74 -1.59
CA ILE A 58 -2.18 7.51 -2.05
C ILE A 58 -3.19 6.79 -2.93
N THR A 59 -2.89 6.60 -4.21
CA THR A 59 -3.70 5.75 -5.08
C THR A 59 -3.09 4.37 -5.22
N GLY A 60 -3.95 3.38 -5.35
CA GLY A 60 -3.53 2.00 -5.42
C GLY A 60 -4.62 1.11 -5.95
N LYS A 61 -4.33 -0.19 -5.92
CA LYS A 61 -5.26 -1.26 -6.27
C LYS A 61 -5.33 -2.24 -5.11
N ILE A 62 -6.47 -2.90 -4.94
CA ILE A 62 -6.66 -3.97 -3.94
C ILE A 62 -6.99 -5.25 -4.68
N ASN A 63 -6.24 -6.33 -4.41
CA ASN A 63 -6.57 -7.68 -4.86
C ASN A 63 -7.12 -8.44 -3.64
N TYR A 64 -8.45 -8.67 -3.64
CA TYR A 64 -9.13 -9.28 -2.50
C TYR A 64 -8.82 -10.78 -2.37
N ALA A 65 -8.55 -11.46 -3.48
CA ALA A 65 -8.22 -12.89 -3.47
C ALA A 65 -6.88 -13.16 -2.79
N LEU A 66 -5.90 -12.27 -3.00
CA LEU A 66 -4.59 -12.30 -2.35
C LEU A 66 -4.51 -11.34 -1.17
N GLN A 67 -5.63 -10.82 -0.65
CA GLN A 67 -5.67 -9.87 0.48
C GLN A 67 -4.54 -8.82 0.48
N THR A 68 -4.21 -8.28 -0.68
CA THR A 68 -3.05 -7.39 -0.88
C THR A 68 -3.49 -6.08 -1.51
N ALA A 69 -2.93 -4.98 -1.05
CA ALA A 69 -3.05 -3.66 -1.67
C ALA A 69 -1.68 -3.23 -2.18
N ILE A 70 -1.63 -2.67 -3.39
CA ILE A 70 -0.41 -2.09 -3.97
C ILE A 70 -0.53 -0.58 -4.04
N ILE A 71 0.52 0.12 -3.66
CA ILE A 71 0.66 1.56 -3.90
C ILE A 71 1.07 1.80 -5.35
N SER A 72 0.17 2.40 -6.13
CA SER A 72 0.43 2.74 -7.53
C SER A 72 1.08 4.11 -7.63
N SER A 73 0.55 5.12 -6.93
CA SER A 73 1.14 6.46 -6.90
C SER A 73 0.77 7.26 -5.65
N LEU A 74 1.46 8.37 -5.47
CA LEU A 74 1.25 9.33 -4.38
C LEU A 74 1.21 10.72 -5.03
N ASN A 75 0.06 11.38 -4.96
CA ASN A 75 -0.15 12.68 -5.61
C ASN A 75 -0.84 13.63 -4.63
N THR A 76 -0.51 14.91 -4.72
CA THR A 76 -1.27 15.97 -4.04
C THR A 76 -2.70 16.04 -4.58
N GLN A 77 -3.63 16.62 -3.82
CA GLN A 77 -4.99 16.84 -4.32
C GLN A 77 -5.00 17.69 -5.60
N GLN A 78 -4.11 18.68 -5.70
CA GLN A 78 -3.98 19.53 -6.89
C GLN A 78 -3.51 18.76 -8.12
N GLU A 79 -2.53 17.86 -7.96
CA GLU A 79 -2.08 16.98 -9.05
C GLU A 79 -3.18 16.05 -9.52
N ILE A 80 -4.00 15.51 -8.60
CA ILE A 80 -5.16 14.66 -8.95
C ILE A 80 -6.21 15.45 -9.72
N ILE A 81 -6.54 16.66 -9.27
CA ILE A 81 -7.48 17.54 -9.98
C ILE A 81 -6.96 17.82 -11.39
N SER A 82 -5.65 18.08 -11.54
CA SER A 82 -5.02 18.34 -12.82
C SER A 82 -5.05 17.11 -13.74
N LEU A 83 -4.72 15.92 -13.22
CA LEU A 83 -4.77 14.66 -13.96
C LEU A 83 -6.18 14.32 -14.42
N ASN A 84 -7.18 14.49 -13.55
CA ASN A 84 -8.59 14.26 -13.89
C ASN A 84 -9.08 15.27 -14.93
N THR A 85 -8.61 16.52 -14.87
CA THR A 85 -8.95 17.56 -15.87
C THR A 85 -8.40 17.17 -17.24
N ILE A 86 -7.13 16.75 -17.31
CA ILE A 86 -6.50 16.29 -18.56
C ILE A 86 -7.22 15.06 -19.14
N GLN A 87 -7.57 14.08 -18.30
CA GLN A 87 -8.29 12.88 -18.74
C GLN A 87 -9.71 13.21 -19.23
N ASN A 88 -10.41 14.12 -18.55
CA ASN A 88 -11.73 14.57 -18.98
C ASN A 88 -11.66 15.38 -20.29
N GLU A 89 -10.66 16.25 -20.47
CA GLU A 89 -10.44 16.97 -21.73
C GLU A 89 -10.15 16.02 -22.90
N GLN A 90 -9.38 14.95 -22.67
CA GLN A 90 -9.16 13.91 -23.68
C GLN A 90 -10.42 13.08 -23.99
N SER A 91 -11.35 12.97 -23.05
CA SER A 91 -12.61 12.24 -23.21
C SER A 91 -13.68 13.05 -23.96
N TYR A 92 -13.60 14.38 -23.90
CA TYR A 92 -14.49 15.31 -24.63
C TYR A 92 -13.90 15.85 -25.94
N GLY A 93 -12.61 15.64 -26.20
CA GLY A 93 -11.90 16.00 -27.43
C GLY A 93 -12.15 15.05 -28.60
N GLY A 94 -13.42 14.83 -28.95
CA GLY A 94 -13.74 14.35 -30.28
C GLY A 94 -13.34 15.38 -31.32
N VAL A 95 -12.51 14.97 -32.28
CA VAL A 95 -12.25 15.60 -33.59
C VAL A 95 -10.93 16.43 -33.73
N TYR A 96 -10.01 15.87 -34.54
CA TYR A 96 -8.79 16.39 -35.20
C TYR A 96 -7.59 16.88 -34.35
N ASN A 97 -6.55 16.04 -34.17
CA ASN A 97 -5.36 15.99 -35.05
C ASN A 97 -4.27 15.03 -34.51
N GLN A 98 -3.46 14.54 -35.46
CA GLN A 98 -2.63 13.33 -35.44
C GLN A 98 -1.59 13.20 -34.32
N GLN A 99 -1.51 11.97 -33.80
CA GLN A 99 -0.47 11.45 -32.91
C GLN A 99 0.92 11.43 -33.58
N VAL A 100 1.95 11.66 -32.78
CA VAL A 100 3.21 10.91 -32.92
C VAL A 100 3.51 10.25 -31.58
N THR A 101 2.92 9.08 -31.36
CA THR A 101 3.34 8.15 -30.30
C THR A 101 4.23 7.11 -30.97
N ARG A 102 5.54 7.15 -30.70
CA ARG A 102 6.45 6.06 -31.07
C ARG A 102 6.16 4.85 -30.19
N THR A 103 5.38 3.92 -30.69
CA THR A 103 5.24 2.57 -30.10
C THR A 103 6.32 1.66 -30.69
N PHE A 104 7.15 1.07 -29.84
CA PHE A 104 8.04 -0.01 -30.23
C PHE A 104 7.28 -1.33 -30.09
N SER A 105 7.04 -2.04 -31.19
CA SER A 105 6.47 -3.38 -31.18
C SER A 105 7.60 -4.40 -31.07
N VAL A 106 7.69 -5.10 -29.94
CA VAL A 106 8.53 -6.28 -29.80
C VAL A 106 7.71 -7.49 -30.24
N ALA A 107 8.02 -8.05 -31.41
CA ALA A 107 7.40 -9.29 -31.89
C ALA A 107 8.06 -10.48 -31.16
N ILE A 108 7.32 -11.13 -30.26
CA ILE A 108 7.71 -12.43 -29.71
C ILE A 108 6.99 -13.49 -30.53
N THR A 109 7.71 -14.15 -31.44
CA THR A 109 7.21 -15.29 -32.21
C THR A 109 7.18 -16.51 -31.30
N ALA A 110 6.01 -16.88 -30.79
CA ALA A 110 5.82 -18.15 -30.09
C ALA A 110 5.63 -19.30 -31.09
N PRO A 111 6.30 -20.45 -30.93
CA PRO A 111 6.06 -21.63 -31.77
C PRO A 111 4.70 -22.25 -31.45
N GLN A 112 3.95 -22.61 -32.50
CA GLN A 112 2.68 -23.33 -32.35
C GLN A 112 2.90 -24.76 -31.82
N PRO A 113 1.99 -25.27 -30.98
CA PRO A 113 1.68 -26.68 -30.96
C PRO A 113 0.23 -26.96 -31.36
N PHE A 114 0.09 -28.14 -31.95
CA PHE A 114 -1.08 -28.69 -32.64
C PHE A 114 -2.25 -29.08 -31.73
N SER A 115 -3.44 -28.97 -32.35
CA SER A 115 -4.65 -29.81 -32.29
C SER A 115 -5.52 -29.94 -31.04
N GLU A 116 -6.81 -29.78 -31.34
CA GLU A 116 -8.04 -30.03 -30.59
C GLU A 116 -8.03 -31.28 -29.69
N VAL A 117 -8.44 -31.12 -28.43
CA VAL A 117 -9.23 -32.12 -27.70
C VAL A 117 -10.28 -31.42 -26.82
N GLN A 118 -11.49 -31.99 -26.86
CA GLN A 118 -12.79 -31.57 -26.37
C GLN A 118 -12.87 -30.98 -24.95
N ALA A 119 -13.74 -29.99 -24.78
CA ALA A 119 -14.44 -29.68 -23.52
C ALA A 119 -15.77 -30.47 -23.45
N PRO A 120 -16.52 -30.53 -22.34
CA PRO A 120 -16.20 -30.26 -20.92
C PRO A 120 -16.69 -31.40 -19.99
N GLN A 121 -16.36 -31.39 -18.70
CA GLN A 121 -17.35 -31.61 -17.63
C GLN A 121 -16.96 -30.81 -16.37
N THR A 122 -17.96 -30.06 -15.90
CA THR A 122 -18.01 -29.28 -14.68
C THR A 122 -18.13 -30.20 -13.47
N ASP A 123 -17.13 -30.17 -12.59
CA ASP A 123 -17.31 -30.54 -11.19
C ASP A 123 -17.35 -29.24 -10.37
N GLU A 124 -18.54 -28.98 -9.81
CA GLU A 124 -18.74 -28.04 -8.72
C GLU A 124 -17.84 -28.46 -7.55
N THR A 125 -16.70 -27.78 -7.37
CA THR A 125 -15.87 -27.94 -6.19
C THR A 125 -15.64 -26.60 -5.51
N ASP A 126 -16.16 -26.55 -4.29
CA ASP A 126 -15.95 -25.63 -3.18
C ASP A 126 -15.11 -24.37 -3.44
N SER A 127 -15.82 -23.25 -3.41
CA SER A 127 -15.31 -21.88 -3.32
C SER A 127 -14.69 -21.58 -1.94
N SER A 128 -13.74 -22.37 -1.46
CA SER A 128 -13.08 -22.13 -0.16
C SER A 128 -11.55 -22.26 -0.13
N ASN A 129 -10.87 -22.31 -1.28
CA ASN A 129 -9.42 -22.07 -1.33
C ASN A 129 -9.12 -20.57 -1.29
N ILE A 130 -9.35 -19.94 -0.14
CA ILE A 130 -8.79 -18.63 0.16
C ILE A 130 -7.28 -18.85 0.32
N TYR A 131 -6.50 -18.43 -0.69
CA TYR A 131 -5.04 -18.39 -0.62
C TYR A 131 -4.64 -17.43 0.51
N SER A 132 -4.43 -17.97 1.71
CA SER A 132 -3.92 -17.16 2.81
C SER A 132 -2.52 -16.72 2.47
N VAL A 133 -2.33 -15.41 2.29
CA VAL A 133 -1.02 -14.80 1.98
C VAL A 133 0.01 -15.17 3.04
N ASP A 134 -0.41 -15.33 4.29
CA ASP A 134 0.45 -15.77 5.38
C ASP A 134 1.07 -17.16 5.13
N ASN A 135 0.34 -18.05 4.45
CA ASN A 135 0.86 -19.37 4.07
C ASN A 135 1.82 -19.25 2.87
N LEU A 136 1.49 -18.42 1.88
CA LEU A 136 2.34 -18.16 0.72
C LEU A 136 3.68 -17.48 1.09
N ILE A 137 3.66 -16.56 2.06
CA ILE A 137 4.86 -15.93 2.62
C ILE A 137 5.76 -16.99 3.28
N ARG A 138 5.19 -17.89 4.09
CA ARG A 138 5.95 -18.94 4.79
C ARG A 138 6.56 -19.97 3.85
N GLU A 139 5.90 -20.30 2.75
CA GLU A 139 6.38 -21.28 1.78
C GLU A 139 7.47 -20.71 0.87
N ASN A 140 7.29 -19.49 0.35
CA ASN A 140 8.26 -18.86 -0.56
C ASN A 140 9.51 -18.31 0.13
N ASN A 141 9.45 -18.00 1.44
CA ASN A 141 10.61 -17.52 2.21
C ASN A 141 11.71 -18.58 2.45
N ARG A 142 11.54 -19.82 1.99
CA ARG A 142 12.49 -20.92 2.22
C ARG A 142 13.64 -20.99 1.21
N ASP A 143 13.54 -20.35 0.05
CA ASP A 143 14.63 -20.33 -0.94
C ASP A 143 15.21 -18.92 -1.12
N PRO A 144 16.40 -18.62 -0.54
CA PRO A 144 17.04 -17.33 -0.68
C PRO A 144 17.37 -16.95 -2.14
N LYS A 145 17.49 -17.93 -3.05
CA LYS A 145 17.82 -17.69 -4.47
C LYS A 145 16.66 -17.09 -5.26
N LEU A 146 15.44 -17.17 -4.73
CA LEU A 146 14.26 -16.58 -5.33
C LEU A 146 14.05 -15.12 -4.90
N ASN A 147 14.95 -14.51 -4.12
CA ASN A 147 14.76 -13.11 -3.70
C ASN A 147 15.34 -12.11 -4.70
N PHE A 148 14.91 -10.85 -4.60
CA PHE A 148 15.48 -9.78 -5.41
C PHE A 148 16.90 -9.45 -4.95
N HIS A 149 17.82 -9.33 -5.91
CA HIS A 149 19.24 -9.06 -5.64
C HIS A 149 19.62 -7.59 -5.87
N SER A 150 18.77 -6.82 -6.56
CA SER A 150 18.95 -5.38 -6.76
C SER A 150 17.63 -4.62 -6.64
N GLU A 151 17.73 -3.31 -6.42
CA GLU A 151 16.60 -2.39 -6.45
C GLU A 151 15.92 -2.37 -7.82
N GLU A 152 16.67 -2.50 -8.92
CA GLU A 152 16.07 -2.54 -10.26
C GLU A 152 15.19 -3.79 -10.45
N GLU A 153 15.65 -4.96 -9.99
CA GLU A 153 14.86 -6.21 -10.05
C GLU A 153 13.56 -6.07 -9.25
N TYR A 154 13.65 -5.46 -8.07
CA TYR A 154 12.48 -5.13 -7.25
C TYR A 154 11.53 -4.18 -7.98
N MET A 155 12.02 -3.08 -8.56
CA MET A 155 11.18 -2.10 -9.25
C MET A 155 10.51 -2.66 -10.50
N LEU A 156 11.21 -3.49 -11.28
CA LEU A 156 10.63 -4.21 -12.41
C LEU A 156 9.53 -5.16 -11.95
N SER A 157 9.75 -5.88 -10.85
CA SER A 157 8.77 -6.80 -10.28
C SER A 157 7.55 -6.06 -9.72
N LEU A 158 7.75 -4.93 -9.05
CA LEU A 158 6.67 -4.09 -8.54
C LEU A 158 5.81 -3.52 -9.69
N ASN A 159 6.44 -3.08 -10.78
CA ASN A 159 5.74 -2.65 -11.99
C ASN A 159 4.96 -3.80 -12.63
N LYS A 160 5.55 -5.00 -12.69
CA LYS A 160 4.88 -6.20 -13.20
C LYS A 160 3.67 -6.56 -12.34
N VAL A 161 3.80 -6.53 -11.01
CA VAL A 161 2.69 -6.75 -10.08
C VAL A 161 1.57 -5.74 -10.29
N ASN A 162 1.89 -4.47 -10.53
CA ASN A 162 0.88 -3.45 -10.82
C ASN A 162 0.07 -3.74 -12.10
N VAL A 163 0.67 -4.41 -13.10
CA VAL A 163 -0.02 -4.87 -14.32
C VAL A 163 -0.81 -6.15 -14.06
N LEU A 164 -0.26 -7.10 -13.30
CA LEU A 164 -0.88 -8.39 -13.02
C LEU A 164 -1.95 -8.32 -11.92
N PHE A 165 -2.12 -7.19 -11.25
CA PHE A 165 -2.96 -7.08 -10.05
C PHE A 165 -4.44 -7.42 -10.29
N GLU A 166 -4.89 -7.31 -11.54
CA GLU A 166 -6.25 -7.61 -12.00
C GLU A 166 -6.46 -9.11 -12.34
N ALA A 167 -5.40 -9.92 -12.25
CA ALA A 167 -5.43 -11.33 -12.64
C ALA A 167 -6.45 -12.13 -11.82
N LYS A 168 -7.18 -13.01 -12.50
CA LYS A 168 -8.22 -13.84 -11.87
C LYS A 168 -7.63 -15.11 -11.28
N PRO A 169 -8.16 -15.62 -10.15
CA PRO A 169 -7.75 -16.93 -9.64
C PRO A 169 -7.74 -18.00 -10.73
N GLN A 170 -6.77 -18.91 -10.67
CA GLN A 170 -6.57 -20.01 -11.65
C GLN A 170 -6.08 -19.57 -13.06
N SER A 171 -5.73 -18.29 -13.25
CA SER A 171 -5.02 -17.85 -14.46
C SER A 171 -3.50 -17.94 -14.27
N PRO A 172 -2.71 -18.15 -15.35
CA PRO A 172 -1.25 -18.10 -15.29
C PRO A 172 -0.72 -16.78 -14.70
N GLU A 173 -1.39 -15.67 -15.00
CA GLU A 173 -1.08 -14.35 -14.46
C GLU A 173 -1.27 -14.27 -12.95
N PHE A 174 -2.28 -14.95 -12.41
CA PHE A 174 -2.53 -15.00 -10.97
C PHE A 174 -1.54 -15.92 -10.24
N GLU A 175 -1.15 -17.04 -10.86
CA GLU A 175 -0.08 -17.88 -10.33
C GLU A 175 1.22 -17.09 -10.22
N GLU A 176 1.58 -16.35 -11.28
CA GLU A 176 2.73 -15.46 -11.25
C GLU A 176 2.61 -14.37 -10.17
N LEU A 177 1.45 -13.70 -10.08
CA LEU A 177 1.18 -12.69 -9.05
C LEU A 177 1.36 -13.28 -7.63
N SER A 178 0.84 -14.49 -7.40
CA SER A 178 0.92 -15.19 -6.12
C SER A 178 2.37 -15.56 -5.72
N MET A 179 3.26 -15.73 -6.70
CA MET A 179 4.69 -15.94 -6.47
C MET A 179 5.44 -14.62 -6.24
N LEU A 180 5.05 -13.53 -6.90
CA LEU A 180 5.74 -12.23 -6.81
C LEU A 180 5.45 -11.50 -5.49
N ILE A 181 4.21 -11.54 -4.99
CA ILE A 181 3.83 -10.78 -3.78
C ILE A 181 4.70 -11.14 -2.56
N PRO A 182 4.90 -12.43 -2.19
CA PRO A 182 5.78 -12.79 -1.09
C PRO A 182 7.22 -12.27 -1.22
N ARG A 183 7.77 -12.28 -2.44
CA ARG A 183 9.13 -11.77 -2.72
C ARG A 183 9.24 -10.26 -2.48
N ILE A 184 8.21 -9.52 -2.90
CA ILE A 184 8.08 -8.07 -2.66
C ILE A 184 8.00 -7.76 -1.18
N ILE A 185 7.15 -8.48 -0.44
CA ILE A 185 7.01 -8.32 1.01
C ILE A 185 8.36 -8.55 1.69
N TYR A 186 9.03 -9.66 1.37
CA TYR A 186 10.31 -10.01 1.96
C TYR A 186 11.41 -8.97 1.69
N TYR A 187 11.43 -8.39 0.49
CA TYR A 187 12.35 -7.31 0.16
C TYR A 187 12.02 -6.04 0.95
N GLU A 188 10.75 -5.61 0.98
CA GLU A 188 10.30 -4.39 1.69
C GLU A 188 10.43 -4.46 3.21
N GLU A 189 10.38 -5.64 3.81
CA GLU A 189 10.65 -5.86 5.23
C GLU A 189 12.12 -5.57 5.60
N ARG A 190 13.04 -5.67 4.65
CA ARG A 190 14.47 -5.44 4.85
C ARG A 190 14.93 -4.03 4.56
N ILE A 191 14.09 -3.24 3.90
CA ILE A 191 14.37 -1.83 3.68
C ILE A 191 14.20 -1.09 5.00
N ALA A 192 15.23 -0.34 5.38
CA ALA A 192 15.20 0.46 6.60
C ALA A 192 14.10 1.52 6.49
N LYS A 193 13.07 1.40 7.34
CA LYS A 193 12.02 2.42 7.47
C LYS A 193 12.47 3.48 8.49
N PRO A 194 12.23 4.78 8.25
CA PRO A 194 12.44 5.81 9.26
C PRO A 194 11.70 5.44 10.54
N LYS A 195 12.37 5.56 11.69
CA LYS A 195 11.70 5.32 12.98
C LYS A 195 10.67 6.42 13.22
N LEU A 196 9.50 6.03 13.73
CA LEU A 196 8.49 6.93 14.25
C LEU A 196 8.54 6.82 15.77
N GLU A 197 8.95 7.89 16.44
CA GLU A 197 9.04 7.89 17.90
C GLU A 197 7.64 8.10 18.52
N THR A 198 7.41 7.54 19.70
CA THR A 198 6.12 7.60 20.38
C THR A 198 5.65 9.03 20.62
N PHE A 199 6.56 9.95 20.98
CA PHE A 199 6.20 11.35 21.19
C PHE A 199 5.78 12.05 19.89
N GLU A 200 6.37 11.67 18.74
CA GLU A 200 6.02 12.20 17.43
C GLU A 200 4.61 11.78 17.03
N LEU A 201 4.26 10.51 17.29
CA LEU A 201 2.92 9.99 17.08
C LEU A 201 1.87 10.71 17.95
N VAL A 202 2.16 10.87 19.25
CA VAL A 202 1.28 11.61 20.17
C VAL A 202 1.10 13.05 19.71
N LYS A 203 2.20 13.75 19.41
CA LYS A 203 2.18 15.13 18.91
C LYS A 203 1.35 15.25 17.64
N HIS A 204 1.57 14.36 16.67
CA HIS A 204 0.83 14.34 15.42
C HIS A 204 -0.68 14.17 15.62
N LYS A 205 -1.11 13.24 16.49
CA LYS A 205 -2.53 13.05 16.79
C LYS A 205 -3.12 14.24 17.55
N MET A 206 -2.37 14.84 18.46
CA MET A 206 -2.79 16.07 19.15
C MET A 206 -3.00 17.21 18.15
N ASP A 207 -2.04 17.43 17.25
CA ASP A 207 -2.14 18.46 16.21
C ASP A 207 -3.35 18.22 15.30
N LEU A 208 -3.58 16.97 14.88
CA LEU A 208 -4.72 16.58 14.04
C LEU A 208 -6.07 16.89 14.71
N PHE A 209 -6.17 16.66 16.01
CA PHE A 209 -7.38 16.95 16.79
C PHE A 209 -7.42 18.36 17.39
N SER A 210 -6.42 19.20 17.08
CA SER A 210 -6.27 20.55 17.65
C SER A 210 -6.27 20.57 19.19
N LEU A 211 -5.63 19.57 19.80
CA LEU A 211 -5.51 19.39 21.25
C LEU A 211 -4.18 19.95 21.76
N THR A 212 -4.20 20.51 22.95
CA THR A 212 -3.03 21.01 23.66
C THR A 212 -2.72 20.14 24.89
N PRO A 213 -1.49 20.20 25.43
CA PRO A 213 -1.11 19.47 26.64
C PRO A 213 -2.05 19.71 27.83
N GLY A 214 -2.55 20.94 27.99
CA GLY A 214 -3.53 21.29 29.03
C GLY A 214 -4.84 20.48 28.95
N ASN A 215 -5.23 19.97 27.78
CA ASN A 215 -6.40 19.08 27.64
C ASN A 215 -6.23 17.72 28.34
N PHE A 216 -4.99 17.35 28.71
CA PHE A 216 -4.64 16.06 29.31
C PHE A 216 -4.09 16.17 30.74
N SER A 217 -4.24 17.34 31.37
CA SER A 217 -3.80 17.62 32.75
C SER A 217 -4.34 16.64 33.81
N HIS A 218 -5.44 15.95 33.53
CA HIS A 218 -6.03 14.91 34.39
C HIS A 218 -5.36 13.52 34.23
N ILE A 219 -4.48 13.36 33.24
CA ILE A 219 -3.77 12.11 32.93
C ILE A 219 -2.29 12.25 33.28
N VAL A 220 -1.67 13.30 32.77
CA VAL A 220 -0.24 13.61 32.95
C VAL A 220 -0.14 15.11 33.22
N GLU A 221 0.75 15.49 34.15
CA GLU A 221 1.05 16.89 34.41
C GLU A 221 1.49 17.62 33.14
N GLU A 222 1.00 18.84 32.92
CA GLU A 222 1.18 19.57 31.66
C GLU A 222 2.67 19.76 31.30
N ASP A 223 3.50 20.17 32.28
CA ASP A 223 4.95 20.35 32.08
C ASP A 223 5.67 19.04 31.73
N LYS A 224 5.20 17.92 32.31
CA LYS A 224 5.72 16.58 32.01
C LYS A 224 5.34 16.16 30.60
N LEU A 225 4.09 16.39 30.19
CA LEU A 225 3.64 16.12 28.82
C LEU A 225 4.37 17.00 27.80
N ASN A 226 4.57 18.29 28.07
CA ASN A 226 5.38 19.19 27.24
C ASN A 226 6.80 18.65 27.06
N SER A 227 7.47 18.28 28.15
CA SER A 227 8.83 17.72 28.11
C SER A 227 8.89 16.42 27.31
N PHE A 228 7.84 15.59 27.35
CA PHE A 228 7.74 14.37 26.55
C PHE A 228 7.55 14.67 25.06
N LEU A 229 6.65 15.59 24.70
CA LEU A 229 6.40 15.99 23.31
C LEU A 229 7.59 16.69 22.64
N GLU A 230 8.48 17.26 23.44
CA GLU A 230 9.76 17.81 23.00
C GLU A 230 10.88 16.76 22.92
N GLY A 231 10.61 15.50 23.30
CA GLY A 231 11.59 14.41 23.32
C GLY A 231 12.65 14.53 24.43
N LYS A 232 12.43 15.41 25.43
CA LYS A 232 13.39 15.63 26.54
C LYS A 232 13.34 14.54 27.60
N ILE A 233 12.18 13.89 27.75
CA ILE A 233 11.97 12.79 28.68
C ILE A 233 11.25 11.62 28.00
N THR A 234 11.47 10.42 28.51
CA THR A 234 10.68 9.24 28.16
C THR A 234 9.64 8.99 29.24
N ILE A 235 8.38 8.86 28.85
CA ILE A 235 7.30 8.41 29.73
C ILE A 235 7.04 6.93 29.46
N GLN A 236 6.88 6.14 30.52
CA GLN A 236 6.60 4.71 30.39
C GLN A 236 5.25 4.48 29.72
N GLN A 237 5.17 3.43 28.90
CA GLN A 237 3.98 3.13 28.10
C GLN A 237 2.72 2.99 28.98
N GLU A 238 2.85 2.36 30.15
CA GLU A 238 1.80 2.20 31.17
C GLU A 238 1.13 3.52 31.56
N GLU A 239 1.93 4.57 31.73
CA GLU A 239 1.45 5.89 32.13
C GLU A 239 0.77 6.61 30.96
N LEU A 240 1.22 6.36 29.72
CA LEU A 240 0.63 6.93 28.51
C LEU A 240 -0.63 6.19 28.03
N LYS A 241 -0.97 5.01 28.56
CA LYS A 241 -2.15 4.23 28.12
C LYS A 241 -3.45 5.04 28.06
N PRO A 242 -3.80 5.86 29.06
CA PRO A 242 -5.03 6.66 28.98
C PRO A 242 -4.96 7.73 27.89
N LEU A 243 -3.79 8.36 27.72
CA LEU A 243 -3.55 9.34 26.65
C LEU A 243 -3.70 8.69 25.27
N PHE A 244 -3.09 7.52 25.07
CA PHE A 244 -3.19 6.79 23.81
C PHE A 244 -4.64 6.41 23.49
N ARG A 245 -5.44 5.97 24.47
CA ARG A 245 -6.87 5.71 24.26
C ARG A 245 -7.63 6.94 23.78
N MET A 246 -7.36 8.11 24.37
CA MET A 246 -8.02 9.36 23.96
C MET A 246 -7.61 9.82 22.57
N LEU A 247 -6.35 9.59 22.18
CA LEU A 247 -5.83 9.93 20.87
C LEU A 247 -6.07 8.84 19.80
N ALA A 248 -6.80 7.78 20.13
CA ALA A 248 -7.01 6.61 19.28
C ALA A 248 -5.70 5.98 18.78
N ILE A 249 -4.64 6.05 19.59
CA ILE A 249 -3.35 5.42 19.34
C ILE A 249 -3.40 3.99 19.87
N LYS A 250 -2.99 3.03 19.04
CA LYS A 250 -2.85 1.63 19.44
C LYS A 250 -1.49 1.40 20.12
N TYR A 251 -1.49 0.62 21.19
CA TYR A 251 -0.35 0.39 22.08
C TYR A 251 -0.35 -1.03 22.64
#